data_AF-W7CK58-F1
#
_entry.id   AF-W7CK58-F1
#
_cell.length_a   1.000
_cell.length_b   1.000
_cell.length_c   1.000
_cell.angle_alpha   90.00
_cell.angle_beta   90.00
_cell.angle_gamma   90.00
#
_symmetry.space_group_name_H-M   'P 1'
#
loop_
_entity.id
_entity.type
_entity.pdbx_description
1 polymer ?
#
loop_
_entity_poly.entity_id
_entity_poly.type
_entity_poly.pdbx_seq_one_letter_code
_entity_poly.pdbx_strand_id
1 'polypeptide(L)' 'MPFFLNDDAIAVGAYQELVRTNQTHIKLVGQGNELTSELLKMATIDHQLTMIGKEAFRLLFLNKITKTTLQSVYIERGEI' A
#
# COMPACT_ATOMS: atom_id res chain seq x y z
N MET A 1 17.54 -4.02 -4.95
CA MET A 1 16.31 -3.51 -5.58
C MET A 1 15.14 -4.15 -4.85
N PRO A 2 14.14 -3.39 -4.37
CA PRO A 2 12.99 -3.97 -3.69
C PRO A 2 12.12 -4.76 -4.67
N PHE A 3 11.50 -5.85 -4.22
CA PHE A 3 10.42 -6.50 -4.96
C PHE A 3 9.12 -5.78 -4.65
N PHE A 4 8.44 -5.38 -5.71
CA PHE A 4 7.16 -4.70 -5.61
C PHE A 4 6.03 -5.71 -5.79
N LEU A 5 5.09 -5.73 -4.85
CA LEU A 5 3.93 -6.59 -4.86
C LEU A 5 2.67 -5.72 -4.81
N ASN A 6 1.65 -6.16 -5.53
CA ASN A 6 0.41 -5.41 -5.74
C ASN A 6 -0.50 -5.34 -4.51
N ASP A 7 -0.11 -5.97 -3.41
CA ASP A 7 -0.90 -6.07 -2.19
C ASP A 7 0.00 -6.32 -0.98
N ASP A 8 -0.35 -5.74 0.17
CA ASP A 8 0.37 -5.93 1.42
C ASP A 8 0.32 -7.39 1.90
N ALA A 9 -0.80 -8.09 1.79
CA ALA A 9 -0.90 -9.49 2.21
C ALA A 9 -0.02 -10.42 1.35
N ILE A 10 0.09 -10.14 0.04
CA ILE A 10 1.00 -10.87 -0.86
C ILE A 10 2.46 -10.61 -0.47
N ALA A 11 2.81 -9.35 -0.16
CA ALA A 11 4.15 -9.00 0.31
C ALA A 11 4.49 -9.69 1.64
N VAL A 12 3.55 -9.79 2.57
CA VAL A 12 3.75 -10.55 3.82
C VAL A 12 3.96 -12.04 3.55
N GLY A 13 3.19 -12.64 2.65
CA GLY A 13 3.38 -14.04 2.24
C GLY A 13 4.77 -14.29 1.64
N ALA A 14 5.23 -13.38 0.79
CA ALA A 14 6.59 -13.43 0.25
C ALA A 14 7.65 -13.26 1.35
N TYR A 15 7.43 -12.37 2.31
CA TYR A 15 8.34 -12.19 3.45
C TYR A 15 8.50 -13.46 4.28
N GLN A 16 7.42 -14.19 4.53
CA GLN A 16 7.47 -15.46 5.26
C GLN A 16 8.38 -16.48 4.58
N GLU A 17 8.32 -16.55 3.25
CA GLU A 17 9.20 -17.43 2.47
C GLU A 17 10.66 -16.98 2.54
N LEU A 18 10.92 -15.67 2.47
CA LEU A 18 12.27 -15.12 2.61
C LEU A 18 12.87 -15.39 4.00
N VAL A 19 12.07 -15.32 5.06
CA VAL A 19 12.50 -15.71 6.40
C VAL A 19 12.83 -17.21 6.43
N ARG A 20 11.97 -18.05 5.83
CA ARG A 20 12.16 -19.51 5.77
C ARG A 20 13.44 -19.90 5.04
N THR A 21 13.83 -19.17 4.00
CA THR A 21 15.05 -19.41 3.21
C THR A 21 16.26 -18.58 3.68
N ASN A 22 16.13 -17.83 4.78
CA ASN A 22 17.17 -16.96 5.33
C ASN A 22 17.66 -15.86 4.36
N GLN A 23 16.74 -15.33 3.55
CA GLN A 23 16.95 -14.28 2.54
C GLN A 23 16.35 -12.92 2.97
N THR A 24 16.41 -12.58 4.26
CA THR A 24 15.85 -11.35 4.84
C THR A 24 16.51 -10.04 4.39
N HIS A 25 17.58 -10.12 3.59
CA HIS A 25 18.20 -8.94 2.96
C HIS A 25 17.38 -8.41 1.77
N ILE A 26 16.41 -9.20 1.28
CA ILE A 26 15.54 -8.81 0.18
C ILE A 26 14.42 -7.93 0.72
N LYS A 27 14.40 -6.67 0.29
CA LYS A 27 13.36 -5.70 0.64
C LYS A 27 12.09 -5.94 -0.16
N LEU A 28 10.95 -5.84 0.49
CA LEU A 28 9.64 -5.93 -0.14
C LEU A 28 8.88 -4.61 -0.01
N VAL A 29 8.08 -4.27 -1.01
CA VAL A 29 7.15 -3.15 -1.00
C VAL A 29 5.78 -3.67 -1.40
N GLY A 30 4.81 -3.56 -0.50
CA GLY A 30 3.42 -3.86 -0.77
C GLY A 30 2.64 -2.67 -1.32
N GLN A 31 1.32 -2.81 -1.36
CA GLN A 31 0.39 -1.80 -1.83
C GLN A 31 -0.94 -1.97 -1.07
N GLY A 32 -1.51 -0.88 -0.58
CA GLY A 32 -2.78 -0.87 0.15
C GLY A 32 -2.72 -0.17 1.51
N ASN A 33 -1.54 -0.08 2.13
CA ASN A 33 -1.36 0.44 3.50
C ASN A 33 -2.32 -0.24 4.49
N GLU A 34 -2.37 -1.56 4.43
CA GLU A 34 -3.18 -2.41 5.29
C GLU A 34 -2.54 -2.62 6.66
N LEU A 35 -3.37 -3.06 7.63
CA LEU A 35 -2.91 -3.37 9.00
C LEU A 35 -1.71 -4.32 9.02
N THR A 36 -1.62 -5.24 8.07
CA THR A 36 -0.53 -6.21 7.95
C THR A 36 0.82 -5.54 7.71
N SER A 37 0.90 -4.58 6.78
CA SER A 37 2.14 -3.83 6.53
C SER A 37 2.47 -2.86 7.67
N GLU A 38 1.46 -2.34 8.36
CA GLU A 38 1.68 -1.51 9.55
C GLU A 38 2.31 -2.30 10.70
N LEU A 39 1.75 -3.46 11.03
CA LEU A 39 2.22 -4.32 12.12
C LEU A 39 3.64 -4.83 11.88
N LEU A 40 3.97 -5.11 10.62
CA LEU A 40 5.28 -5.59 10.22
C LEU A 40 6.26 -4.48 9.86
N LYS A 41 5.85 -3.20 9.94
CA LYS A 41 6.66 -2.06 9.49
C LYS A 41 7.27 -2.27 8.11
N MET A 42 6.49 -2.87 7.21
CA MET A 42 6.87 -3.13 5.82
C MET A 42 6.52 -1.92 4.96
N ALA A 43 7.39 -1.54 4.03
CA ALA A 43 7.10 -0.45 3.11
C ALA A 43 5.88 -0.75 2.22
N THR A 44 5.10 0.28 1.89
CA THR A 44 3.85 0.13 1.12
C THR A 44 3.51 1.38 0.32
N ILE A 45 2.52 1.27 -0.56
CA ILE A 45 1.90 2.38 -1.29
C ILE A 45 0.47 2.57 -0.78
N ASP A 46 0.18 3.74 -0.20
CA ASP A 46 -1.18 4.14 0.16
C ASP A 46 -1.89 4.79 -1.04
N HIS A 47 -3.03 4.21 -1.45
CA HIS A 47 -3.89 4.78 -2.50
C HIS A 47 -4.81 5.88 -2.02
N GLN A 48 -4.79 6.21 -0.74
CA GLN A 48 -5.67 7.15 -0.09
C GLN A 48 -7.16 6.79 -0.28
N LEU A 49 -7.52 5.51 -0.09
CA LEU A 49 -8.90 5.04 -0.28
C LEU A 49 -9.93 5.85 0.54
N THR A 50 -9.57 6.29 1.74
CA THR A 50 -10.41 7.19 2.55
C THR A 50 -10.65 8.53 1.87
N MET A 51 -9.64 9.12 1.24
CA MET A 51 -9.78 10.39 0.51
C MET A 51 -10.58 10.20 -0.77
N ILE A 52 -10.40 9.06 -1.46
CA ILE A 52 -11.24 8.68 -2.61
C ILE A 52 -12.70 8.62 -2.20
N GLY A 53 -13.03 7.98 -1.08
CA GLY A 53 -14.40 7.92 -0.57
C GLY A 53 -14.99 9.29 -0.23
N LYS A 54 -14.22 10.14 0.45
CA LYS A 54 -14.63 11.53 0.76
C LYS A 54 -14.90 12.34 -0.50
N GLU A 55 -14.01 12.23 -1.48
CA GLU A 55 -14.13 12.98 -2.72
C GLU A 55 -15.26 12.45 -3.59
N ALA A 56 -15.44 11.13 -3.69
CA ALA A 56 -16.59 10.52 -4.34
C ALA A 56 -17.91 11.01 -3.72
N PHE A 57 -17.99 11.07 -2.39
CA PHE A 57 -19.17 11.60 -1.69
C PHE A 57 -19.41 13.08 -2.03
N ARG A 58 -18.35 13.90 -2.02
CA ARG A 58 -18.45 15.33 -2.40
C ARG A 58 -18.96 15.50 -3.83
N LEU A 59 -18.50 14.65 -4.76
CA LEU A 59 -18.88 14.70 -6.18
C LEU A 59 -20.36 14.38 -6.43
N LEU A 60 -21.02 13.59 -5.57
CA LEU A 60 -22.46 13.29 -5.68
C LEU A 60 -23.34 14.54 -5.69
N PHE A 61 -22.89 15.63 -5.08
CA PHE A 61 -23.65 16.87 -4.96
C PHE A 61 -23.34 17.89 -6.07
N LEU A 62 -22.53 17.53 -7.07
CA LEU A 62 -22.22 18.40 -8.20
C LEU A 62 -23.11 18.06 -9.40
N ASN A 63 -23.73 19.08 -10.00
CA ASN A 63 -24.55 18.93 -11.21
C ASN A 63 -23.72 18.79 -12.51
N LYS A 64 -22.46 18.35 -12.42
CA LYS A 64 -21.57 18.19 -13.58
C LYS A 64 -20.64 16.99 -13.41
N ILE A 65 -20.30 16.35 -14.53
CA ILE A 65 -19.27 15.31 -14.56
C ILE A 65 -17.92 15.96 -14.22
N THR A 66 -17.37 15.59 -13.07
CA THR A 66 -16.06 16.08 -12.61
C THR A 66 -15.15 14.88 -12.39
N LYS A 67 -13.93 14.96 -12.92
CA LYS A 67 -12.86 13.99 -12.64
C LYS A 67 -11.85 14.63 -11.69
N THR A 68 -11.36 13.85 -10.76
CA THR A 68 -10.37 14.25 -9.77
C THR A 68 -9.29 13.18 -9.68
N THR A 69 -8.07 13.59 -9.34
CA THR A 69 -6.93 12.69 -9.20
C THR A 69 -6.37 12.83 -7.79
N LEU A 70 -6.27 11.70 -7.10
CA LEU A 70 -5.60 11.60 -5.81
C LEU A 70 -4.30 10.82 -6.02
N GLN A 71 -3.20 11.40 -5.57
CA GLN A 71 -1.88 10.80 -5.73
C GLN A 71 -1.69 9.70 -4.68
N SER A 72 -1.20 8.54 -5.12
CA SER A 72 -0.75 7.52 -4.18
C SER A 72 0.51 7.99 -3.45
N VAL A 73 0.68 7.54 -2.21
CA VAL A 73 1.79 7.94 -1.33
C VAL A 73 2.64 6.73 -1.03
N TYR A 74 3.93 6.82 -1.33
CA TYR A 74 4.88 5.82 -0.85
C TYR A 74 5.13 6.05 0.65
N ILE A 75 4.94 5.00 1.44
CA ILE A 75 5.21 5.01 2.87
C ILE A 75 6.43 4.14 3.10
N GLU A 76 7.55 4.79 3.39
CA GLU A 76 8.75 4.10 3.85
C GLU A 76 8.56 3.68 5.30
N ARG A 77 8.68 2.38 5.56
CA ARG A 77 8.71 1.80 6.90
C ARG A 77 10.02 1.03 7.06
N GLY A 78 10.57 1.06 8.26
CA GLY A 78 11.89 0.49 8.55
C GLY A 78 11.76 -0.70 9.48
N GLU A 79 11.96 -1.90 8.92
CA GLU A 79 12.45 -3.11 9.62
C GLU A 79 12.53 -4.31 8.66
N ILE A 80 11.74 -4.29 7.58
CA ILE A 80 11.57 -5.41 6.65
C ILE A 80 11.51 -4.93 5.19
#